data_AF-A0A0Q0RYL1-F1
#
_entry.id   AF-A0A0Q0RYL1-F1
#
_cell.length_a   1.000
_cell.length_b   1.000
_cell.length_c   1.000
_cell.angle_alpha   90.00
_cell.angle_beta   90.00
_cell.angle_gamma   90.00
#
_symmetry.space_group_name_H-M   'P 1'
#
loop_
_entity.id
_entity.type
_entity.pdbx_description
1 polymer ?
#
loop_
_entity_poly.entity_id
_entity_poly.type
_entity_poly.pdbx_seq_one_letter_code
_entity_poly.pdbx_strand_id
1 'polypeptide(L)'
;MIITTSFGEIPETPSYGTIIWDLEFNQHIKKRDWEDLVRKSLYDSINAFEKRLILSEVSISLDEINDKELGSSIRRKANIVVKGSIIESLIPFNFHTKLNISPISQ
;
A
#
# COMPACT_ATOMS: atom_id res chain seq x y z
N MET A 1 -4.82 -7.22 5.93
CA MET A 1 -5.79 -6.18 6.33
C MET A 1 -5.15 -4.80 6.35
N ILE A 2 -4.01 -4.57 7.03
CA ILE A 2 -3.29 -3.27 7.07
C ILE A 2 -3.23 -2.54 5.71
N ILE A 3 -2.79 -3.24 4.64
CA ILE A 3 -2.60 -2.65 3.29
C ILE A 3 -3.90 -2.08 2.69
N THR A 4 -5.06 -2.64 3.05
CA THR A 4 -6.35 -2.25 2.46
C THR A 4 -7.18 -1.38 3.40
N THR A 5 -6.71 -1.11 4.61
CA THR A 5 -7.43 -0.34 5.62
C THR A 5 -6.98 1.13 5.58
N SER A 6 -7.93 2.05 5.59
CA SER A 6 -7.63 3.48 5.68
C SER A 6 -7.31 3.90 7.11
N PHE A 7 -6.47 4.91 7.27
CA PHE A 7 -6.30 5.53 8.57
C PHE A 7 -7.64 6.07 9.07
N GLY A 8 -7.92 5.84 10.36
CA GLY A 8 -9.19 6.21 11.01
C GLY A 8 -10.35 5.25 10.73
N GLU A 9 -10.19 4.22 9.88
CA GLU A 9 -11.26 3.24 9.61
C GLU A 9 -11.61 2.41 10.85
N ILE A 10 -10.62 2.16 11.72
CA ILE A 10 -10.81 1.51 13.01
C ILE A 10 -10.75 2.59 14.11
N PRO A 11 -11.88 2.95 14.74
CA PRO A 11 -11.94 4.03 15.73
C PRO A 11 -11.00 3.85 16.93
N GLU A 12 -10.82 2.61 17.39
CA GLU A 12 -9.98 2.28 18.55
C GLU A 12 -8.48 2.37 18.23
N THR A 13 -8.11 2.26 16.95
CA THR A 13 -6.72 2.35 16.49
C THR A 13 -6.62 3.18 15.21
N PRO A 14 -6.77 4.52 15.29
CA PRO A 14 -6.85 5.37 14.09
C PRO A 14 -5.59 5.33 13.21
N SER A 15 -4.43 4.97 13.78
CA SER A 15 -3.18 4.80 13.03
C SER A 15 -3.03 3.44 12.35
N TYR A 16 -3.96 2.51 12.53
CA TYR A 16 -3.97 1.24 11.82
C TYR A 16 -4.43 1.46 10.37
N GLY A 17 -3.61 1.06 9.40
CA GLY A 17 -3.93 1.20 7.98
C GLY A 17 -2.76 1.71 7.15
N THR A 18 -3.06 2.40 6.07
CA THR A 18 -2.08 2.98 5.14
C THR A 18 -2.59 4.26 4.50
N ILE A 19 -1.65 5.11 4.07
CA ILE A 19 -1.90 6.39 3.38
C ILE A 19 -2.44 6.24 1.95
N ILE A 20 -2.53 5.02 1.41
CA ILE A 20 -2.91 4.78 0.00
C ILE A 20 -4.23 5.49 -0.35
N TRP A 21 -5.22 5.40 0.55
CA TRP A 21 -6.56 5.94 0.33
C TRP A 21 -6.58 7.47 0.44
N ASP A 22 -5.76 8.07 1.31
CA ASP A 22 -5.58 9.52 1.37
C ASP A 22 -4.97 10.10 0.07
N LEU A 23 -4.20 9.28 -0.67
CA LEU A 23 -3.53 9.67 -1.90
C LEU A 23 -4.30 9.28 -3.17
N GLU A 24 -5.41 8.55 -3.07
CA GLU A 24 -6.05 7.92 -4.23
C GLU A 24 -6.59 8.93 -5.26
N PHE A 25 -6.94 10.13 -4.81
CA PHE A 25 -7.42 11.24 -5.64
C PHE A 25 -6.34 12.28 -5.95
N ASN A 26 -5.14 12.15 -5.39
CA ASN A 26 -4.07 13.09 -5.64
C ASN A 26 -3.46 12.81 -7.03
N GLN A 27 -3.83 13.62 -8.01
CA GLN A 27 -3.32 13.52 -9.39
C GLN A 27 -2.02 14.33 -9.61
N HIS A 28 -1.68 15.23 -8.69
CA HIS A 28 -0.52 16.10 -8.82
C HIS A 28 0.75 15.53 -8.19
N ILE A 29 0.61 14.53 -7.32
CA ILE A 29 1.74 13.82 -6.73
C ILE A 29 2.50 13.05 -7.80
N LYS A 30 3.83 13.22 -7.83
CA LYS A 30 4.69 12.45 -8.73
C LYS A 30 4.70 10.99 -8.30
N LYS A 31 4.70 10.08 -9.27
CA LYS A 31 4.78 8.62 -9.05
C LYS A 31 5.80 8.23 -7.98
N ARG A 32 7.04 8.70 -8.08
CA ARG A 32 8.11 8.35 -7.14
C ARG A 32 7.81 8.82 -5.71
N ASP A 33 7.30 10.05 -5.56
CA ASP A 33 6.98 10.60 -4.25
C ASP A 33 5.79 9.84 -3.64
N TRP A 34 4.83 9.42 -4.46
CA TRP A 34 3.72 8.54 -4.05
C TRP A 34 4.24 7.18 -3.56
N GLU A 35 5.12 6.53 -4.33
CA GLU A 35 5.74 5.24 -3.98
C GLU A 35 6.50 5.33 -2.65
N ASP A 36 7.29 6.39 -2.45
CA ASP A 36 8.05 6.61 -1.22
C ASP A 36 7.16 6.85 0.01
N LEU A 37 6.10 7.66 -0.13
CA LEU A 37 5.15 7.91 0.95
C LEU A 37 4.43 6.62 1.36
N VAL A 38 3.92 5.86 0.39
CA VAL A 38 3.22 4.60 0.65
C VAL A 38 4.16 3.56 1.23
N ARG A 39 5.39 3.46 0.73
CA ARG A 39 6.41 2.55 1.25
C ARG A 39 6.68 2.84 2.72
N LYS A 40 6.91 4.11 3.07
CA LYS A 40 7.17 4.54 4.45
C LYS A 40 5.96 4.26 5.35
N SER A 41 4.76 4.64 4.91
CA SER A 41 3.51 4.41 5.64
C SER A 41 3.29 2.92 5.94
N LEU A 42 3.47 2.05 4.94
CA LEU A 42 3.31 0.61 5.13
C LEU A 42 4.40 0.01 6.03
N TYR A 43 5.65 0.45 5.88
CA TYR A 43 6.74 0.02 6.74
C TYR A 43 6.43 0.34 8.21
N ASP A 44 6.01 1.58 8.50
CA ASP A 44 5.69 2.04 9.84
C ASP A 44 4.47 1.29 10.42
N SER A 45 3.39 1.16 9.65
CA SER A 45 2.19 0.42 10.09
C SER A 45 2.46 -1.06 10.34
N ILE A 46 3.20 -1.74 9.46
CA ILE A 46 3.50 -3.17 9.63
C ILE A 46 4.37 -3.37 10.88
N ASN A 47 5.41 -2.56 11.10
CA ASN A 47 6.20 -2.62 12.32
C ASN A 47 5.40 -2.30 13.59
N ALA A 48 4.43 -1.38 13.49
CA ALA A 48 3.58 -1.01 14.60
C ALA A 48 2.60 -2.12 14.99
N PHE A 49 2.01 -2.83 14.03
CA PHE A 49 0.85 -3.70 14.28
C PHE A 49 1.06 -5.19 14.00
N GLU A 50 2.06 -5.60 13.21
CA GLU A 50 2.35 -7.01 12.93
C GLU A 50 3.61 -7.47 13.67
N LYS A 51 3.46 -7.73 14.98
CA LYS A 51 4.58 -8.06 15.88
C LYS A 51 5.20 -9.42 15.63
N ARG A 52 4.61 -10.28 14.79
CA ARG A 52 5.15 -11.61 14.49
C ARG A 52 6.22 -11.58 13.39
N LEU A 53 6.40 -10.44 12.72
CA LEU A 53 7.26 -10.28 11.55
C LEU A 53 8.42 -9.32 11.85
N ILE A 54 9.64 -9.71 11.48
CA ILE A 54 10.80 -8.79 11.37
C ILE A 54 10.87 -8.32 9.92
N LEU A 55 10.62 -7.04 9.68
CA LEU A 55 10.57 -6.48 8.33
C LEU A 55 11.98 -6.25 7.78
N SER A 56 12.25 -6.77 6.58
CA SER A 56 13.52 -6.52 5.87
C SER A 56 13.34 -5.59 4.67
N GLU A 57 12.18 -5.66 3.99
CA GLU A 57 11.93 -4.87 2.78
C GLU A 57 10.43 -4.55 2.65
N VAL A 58 10.14 -3.32 2.26
CA VAL A 58 8.85 -2.93 1.67
C VAL A 58 9.16 -2.23 0.36
N SER A 59 8.57 -2.72 -0.72
CA SER A 59 8.78 -2.21 -2.07
C SER A 59 7.44 -1.93 -2.74
N ILE A 60 7.33 -0.76 -3.35
CA ILE A 60 6.10 -0.24 -3.97
C ILE A 60 6.42 0.16 -5.41
N SER A 61 5.60 -0.28 -6.35
CA SER A 61 5.63 0.18 -7.75
C SER A 61 4.24 0.54 -8.21
N LEU A 62 4.06 1.77 -8.68
CA LEU A 62 2.79 2.28 -9.20
C LEU A 62 2.77 2.18 -10.73
N ASP A 63 1.90 1.34 -11.27
CA ASP A 63 1.68 1.24 -12.70
C ASP A 63 0.49 2.12 -13.11
N GLU A 64 0.67 2.91 -14.16
CA GLU A 64 -0.38 3.69 -14.80
C GLU A 64 -0.85 2.97 -16.07
N ILE A 65 -2.12 2.62 -16.10
CA ILE A 65 -2.76 1.94 -17.23
C ILE A 65 -3.63 2.97 -17.94
N ASN A 66 -3.22 3.34 -19.16
CA ASN A 66 -4.01 4.19 -20.03
C ASN A 66 -5.14 3.38 -20.65
N ASP A 67 -6.35 3.54 -20.12
CA ASP A 67 -7.55 2.92 -20.66
C ASP A 67 -8.09 3.81 -21.79
N LYS A 68 -7.63 3.55 -23.03
CA LYS A 68 -8.03 4.33 -24.21
C LYS A 68 -9.52 4.14 -24.56
N GLU A 69 -10.15 3.06 -24.10
CA GLU A 69 -11.54 2.74 -24.41
C GLU A 69 -12.55 3.45 -23.51
N LEU A 70 -12.15 3.86 -22.30
CA LEU A 70 -13.05 4.44 -21.29
C LEU A 70 -13.00 5.97 -21.18
N GLY A 71 -12.48 6.66 -22.21
CA GLY A 71 -12.43 8.13 -22.21
C GLY A 71 -11.46 8.71 -21.17
N SER A 72 -10.16 8.73 -21.48
CA SER A 72 -9.10 9.46 -20.75
C SER A 72 -8.89 9.14 -19.26
N SER A 73 -9.57 8.15 -18.68
CA SER A 73 -9.36 7.79 -17.27
C SER A 73 -8.05 7.01 -17.09
N ILE A 74 -7.14 7.51 -16.27
CA ILE A 74 -5.91 6.80 -15.88
C ILE A 74 -6.27 5.86 -14.73
N ARG A 75 -6.12 4.55 -14.94
CA ARG A 75 -6.22 3.56 -13.85
C ARG A 75 -4.84 3.36 -13.25
N ARG A 76 -4.72 3.46 -11.92
CA ARG A 76 -3.47 3.21 -11.20
C ARG A 76 -3.51 1.86 -10.51
N LYS A 77 -2.39 1.14 -10.52
CA LYS A 77 -2.23 -0.16 -9.84
C LYS A 77 -0.94 -0.17 -9.03
N ALA A 78 -1.04 -0.32 -7.72
CA ALA A 78 0.12 -0.50 -6.87
C ALA A 78 0.47 -1.99 -6.78
N ASN A 79 1.73 -2.30 -7.07
CA ASN A 79 2.35 -3.57 -6.76
C ASN A 79 3.11 -3.39 -5.45
N ILE A 80 2.78 -4.22 -4.46
CA ILE A 80 3.27 -4.09 -3.08
C ILE A 80 3.95 -5.40 -2.71
N VAL A 81 5.23 -5.32 -2.39
CA VAL A 81 6.03 -6.46 -1.90
C VAL A 81 6.49 -6.17 -0.49
N VAL A 82 6.25 -7.12 0.41
CA VAL A 82 6.70 -7.08 1.80
C VAL A 82 7.53 -8.32 2.07
N LYS A 83 8.76 -8.14 2.53
CA LYS A 83 9.65 -9.22 2.92
C LYS A 83 10.10 -9.07 4.36
N GLY A 84 10.38 -10.20 4.97
CA GLY A 84 10.85 -10.26 6.34
C GLY A 84 11.12 -11.69 6.78
N SER A 85 11.08 -11.91 8.09
CA SER A 85 11.13 -13.24 8.68
C SER A 85 10.13 -13.35 9.83
N ILE A 86 9.50 -14.52 9.96
CA ILE A 86 8.62 -14.81 11.09
C ILE A 86 9.50 -15.02 12.32
N ILE A 87 9.25 -14.28 13.41
CA ILE A 87 10.12 -14.29 14.59
C ILE A 87 10.26 -15.68 15.20
N GLU A 88 9.15 -16.41 15.33
CA GLU A 88 9.11 -17.69 16.03
C GLU A 88 9.90 -18.79 15.31
N SER A 89 9.84 -18.82 13.98
CA SER A 89 10.44 -19.89 13.17
C SER A 89 11.70 -19.47 12.42
N LEU A 90 11.98 -18.15 12.38
CA LEU A 90 13.03 -17.52 11.56
C LEU A 90 12.90 -17.83 10.06
N ILE A 91 11.73 -18.28 9.61
CA ILE A 91 11.46 -18.60 8.21
C ILE A 91 11.28 -17.30 7.43
N PRO A 92 11.89 -17.17 6.22
CA PRO A 92 11.65 -16.04 5.34
C PRO A 92 10.17 -15.89 4.99
N PHE A 93 9.66 -14.68 5.20
CA PHE A 93 8.31 -14.28 4.80
C PHE A 93 8.39 -13.42 3.55
N ASN A 94 7.60 -13.78 2.53
CA ASN A 94 7.49 -13.03 1.29
C ASN A 94 6.02 -12.88 0.94
N PHE A 95 5.54 -11.65 0.93
CA PHE A 95 4.18 -11.30 0.57
C PHE A 95 4.18 -10.36 -0.62
N HIS A 96 3.30 -10.63 -1.58
CA HIS A 96 3.13 -9.81 -2.77
C HIS A 96 1.64 -9.67 -3.05
N THR A 97 1.20 -8.43 -3.23
CA THR A 97 -0.17 -8.12 -3.64
C THR A 97 -0.20 -7.00 -4.66
N LYS A 98 -1.31 -6.92 -5.38
CA LYS A 98 -1.62 -5.83 -6.30
C LYS A 98 -2.92 -5.16 -5.87
N LEU A 99 -2.92 -3.84 -5.82
CA LEU A 99 -4.08 -3.04 -5.42
C LEU A 99 -4.43 -2.08 -6.55
N ASN A 100 -5.68 -2.10 -7.01
CA ASN A 100 -6.18 -1.10 -7.94
C ASN A 100 -6.52 0.17 -7.15
N ILE A 101 -5.94 1.29 -7.57
CA ILE A 101 -6.12 2.61 -6.98
C ILE A 101 -6.84 3.44 -8.04
N SER A 102 -8.15 3.30 -8.07
CA SER A 102 -9.02 4.07 -8.96
C SER A 102 -10.34 4.22 -8.23
N PRO A 103 -10.99 5.39 -8.30
CA PRO A 103 -12.36 5.48 -7.84
C PRO A 103 -13.14 4.33 -8.48
N ILE A 104 -13.85 3.56 -7.66
CA ILE A 104 -14.90 2.69 -8.17
C ILE A 104 -15.86 3.63 -8.89
N SER A 105 -15.87 3.57 -10.22
CA SER A 105 -16.88 4.23 -11.04
C SER A 105 -18.24 3.75 -10.54
N GLN A 106 -18.97 4.61 -9.82
CA GLN A 106 -20.40 4.43 -9.60
C GLN A 106 -21.17 4.82 -10.85
#